data_AF-A0ABD5BAZ2-F1
#
_entry.id   AF-A0ABD5BAZ2-F1
#
_cell.length_a   1.000
_cell.length_b   1.000
_cell.length_c   1.000
_cell.angle_alpha   90.00
_cell.angle_beta   90.00
_cell.angle_gamma   90.00
#
_symmetry.space_group_name_H-M   'P 1'
#
loop_
_entity.id
_entity.type
_entity.pdbx_description
1 polymer ?
#
loop_
_entity_poly.entity_id
_entity_poly.type
_entity_poly.pdbx_seq_one_letter_code
_entity_poly.pdbx_strand_id
1 'polypeptide(L)' 'KQFKKQMDVSADVCGQIGGGEKAIIGVMIESHLVEGNQNLESGEPLVYGKSVTDGCIGWQDTETVLRDLAAAVKARRG' A
#
# COMPACT_ATOMS: atom_id res chain seq x y z
N LYS A 1 -10.46 0.26 -10.74
CA LYS A 1 -9.42 0.46 -9.70
C LYS A 1 -9.64 -0.59 -8.62
N GLN A 2 -8.61 -1.33 -8.19
CA GLN A 2 -8.73 -2.42 -7.19
C GLN A 2 -7.64 -2.22 -6.12
N PHE A 3 -8.01 -1.73 -4.93
CA PHE A 3 -7.03 -1.33 -3.91
C PHE A 3 -6.14 -2.48 -3.42
N LYS A 4 -6.66 -3.72 -3.39
CA LYS A 4 -5.89 -4.91 -3.02
C LYS A 4 -4.76 -5.25 -3.99
N LYS A 5 -4.84 -4.82 -5.26
CA LYS A 5 -3.73 -5.01 -6.22
C LYS A 5 -2.48 -4.20 -5.87
N GLN A 6 -2.57 -3.24 -4.94
CA GLN A 6 -1.36 -2.58 -4.40
C GLN A 6 -0.41 -3.58 -3.74
N MET A 7 -0.92 -4.68 -3.17
CA MET A 7 -0.10 -5.75 -2.57
C MET A 7 0.71 -6.47 -3.65
N ASP A 8 0.07 -6.84 -4.75
CA ASP A 8 0.72 -7.52 -5.88
C ASP A 8 1.79 -6.63 -6.52
N VAL A 9 1.46 -5.35 -6.73
CA VAL A 9 2.41 -4.35 -7.27
C VAL A 9 3.57 -4.13 -6.31
N SER A 10 3.31 -4.05 -5.00
CA SER A 10 4.37 -3.92 -4.00
C SER A 10 5.30 -5.14 -4.01
N ALA A 11 4.76 -6.35 -4.14
CA ALA A 11 5.57 -7.57 -4.21
C ALA A 11 6.49 -7.58 -5.44
N ASP A 12 5.97 -7.18 -6.60
CA ASP A 12 6.77 -7.07 -7.83
C ASP A 12 7.88 -6.01 -7.69
N VAL A 13 7.55 -4.82 -7.19
CA VAL A 13 8.52 -3.74 -6.97
C VAL A 13 9.57 -4.14 -5.93
N CYS A 14 9.19 -4.86 -4.86
CA CYS A 14 10.13 -5.46 -3.92
C CYS A 14 11.10 -6.42 -4.63
N GLY A 15 10.61 -7.25 -5.55
CA GLY A 15 11.43 -8.12 -6.39
C GLY A 15 12.47 -7.36 -7.21
N GLN A 16 12.04 -6.28 -7.88
CA GLN A 16 12.95 -5.42 -8.66
C GLN A 16 14.02 -4.75 -7.77
N ILE A 17 13.59 -4.13 -6.66
CA ILE A 17 14.51 -3.46 -5.72
C ILE A 17 15.51 -4.47 -5.14
N GLY A 18 15.03 -5.59 -4.60
CA GLY A 18 15.88 -6.64 -4.04
C GLY A 18 16.81 -7.27 -5.08
N GLY A 19 16.40 -7.31 -6.35
CA GLY A 19 17.20 -7.78 -7.49
C GLY A 19 18.27 -6.80 -7.98
N GLY A 20 18.40 -5.61 -7.37
CA GLY A 20 19.47 -4.67 -7.69
C GLY A 20 19.03 -3.38 -8.40
N GLU A 21 17.73 -3.19 -8.67
CA GLU A 21 17.25 -1.98 -9.35
C GLU A 21 17.51 -0.72 -8.52
N LYS A 22 18.22 0.26 -9.11
CA LYS A 22 18.66 1.50 -8.45
C LYS A 22 17.90 2.75 -8.90
N ALA A 23 17.22 2.70 -10.04
CA ALA A 23 16.43 3.81 -10.57
C ALA A 23 15.12 4.02 -9.79
N ILE A 24 14.60 2.98 -9.12
CA ILE A 24 13.44 3.11 -8.22
C ILE A 24 13.90 3.78 -6.92
N ILE A 25 13.60 5.07 -6.80
CA ILE A 25 13.97 5.91 -5.65
C ILE A 25 12.87 6.03 -4.59
N GLY A 26 11.63 5.66 -4.92
CA GLY A 26 10.48 5.76 -4.02
C GLY A 26 9.24 5.07 -4.58
N VAL A 27 8.24 4.90 -3.71
CA VAL A 27 6.93 4.33 -4.04
C VAL A 27 5.83 5.17 -3.37
N MET A 28 4.62 5.10 -3.89
CA MET A 28 3.42 5.72 -3.33
C MET A 28 2.38 4.64 -3.06
N ILE A 29 1.79 4.64 -1.87
CA ILE A 29 0.80 3.65 -1.42
C ILE A 29 -0.41 4.39 -0.84
N GLU A 30 -1.61 4.10 -1.33
CA GLU A 30 -2.87 4.58 -0.76
C GLU A 30 -3.32 3.64 0.34
N SER A 31 -3.13 4.08 1.59
CA SER A 31 -3.49 3.32 2.78
C SER A 31 -4.25 4.17 3.81
N HIS A 32 -5.02 3.49 4.66
CA HIS A 32 -5.75 4.10 5.77
C HIS A 32 -5.89 3.09 6.91
N LEU A 33 -6.41 3.53 8.07
CA LEU A 33 -6.65 2.64 9.21
C LEU A 33 -7.56 1.44 8.86
N VAL A 34 -8.64 1.71 8.11
CA VAL A 34 -9.62 0.72 7.63
C VAL A 34 -9.58 0.70 6.11
N GLU A 35 -9.58 -0.51 5.55
CA GLU A 35 -9.50 -0.73 4.11
C GLU A 35 -10.75 -0.30 3.32
N GLY A 36 -10.58 -0.18 2.00
CA GLY A 36 -11.63 0.21 1.06
C GLY A 36 -11.96 1.70 1.12
N ASN A 37 -13.19 2.04 0.73
CA ASN A 37 -13.73 3.40 0.79
C ASN A 37 -15.20 3.40 1.24
N GLN A 38 -15.74 4.59 1.47
CA GLN A 38 -17.14 4.84 1.84
C GLN A 38 -17.66 6.09 1.13
N ASN A 39 -18.98 6.17 0.96
CA ASN A 39 -19.63 7.27 0.23
C ASN A 39 -20.19 8.32 1.21
N LEU A 40 -19.79 9.59 1.04
CA LEU A 40 -20.29 10.74 1.81
C LEU A 40 -21.80 11.00 1.60
N GLU A 41 -22.30 10.68 0.41
CA GLU A 41 -23.71 10.92 0.03
C GLU A 41 -24.64 9.76 0.44
N SER A 42 -24.10 8.71 1.07
CA SER A 42 -24.90 7.53 1.45
C SER A 42 -25.91 7.80 2.56
N GLY A 43 -25.71 8.87 3.36
CA GLY A 43 -26.50 9.13 4.56
C GLY A 43 -26.17 8.22 5.75
N GLU A 44 -25.30 7.22 5.56
CA GLU A 44 -24.85 6.32 6.61
C GLU A 44 -23.79 6.99 7.51
N PRO A 45 -23.74 6.66 8.81
CA PRO A 45 -22.66 7.11 9.68
C PRO A 45 -21.28 6.69 9.14
N LEU A 46 -20.36 7.65 9.03
CA LEU A 46 -19.02 7.37 8.52
C LEU A 46 -18.22 6.48 9.48
N VAL A 47 -17.57 5.47 8.91
CA VAL A 47 -16.58 4.64 9.61
C VAL A 47 -15.32 5.46 9.79
N TYR A 48 -14.92 5.69 11.04
CA TYR A 48 -13.67 6.36 11.35
C TYR A 48 -12.50 5.61 10.70
N GLY A 49 -11.60 6.36 10.06
CA GLY A 49 -10.40 5.78 9.49
C GLY A 49 -10.62 5.03 8.18
N LYS A 50 -11.74 5.23 7.46
CA LYS A 50 -11.99 4.67 6.13
C LYS A 50 -12.09 5.79 5.09
N SER A 51 -11.42 5.62 3.94
CA SER A 51 -11.34 6.64 2.89
C SER A 51 -12.72 7.04 2.35
N VAL A 52 -12.92 8.33 2.04
CA VAL A 52 -14.14 8.85 1.39
C VAL A 52 -13.95 9.08 -0.12
N THR A 53 -12.77 8.75 -0.66
CA THR A 53 -12.40 8.93 -2.06
C THR A 53 -12.05 7.57 -2.70
N ASP A 54 -10.79 7.37 -3.10
CA ASP A 54 -10.30 6.10 -3.65
C ASP A 54 -10.13 5.06 -2.52
N GLY A 55 -10.24 3.78 -2.87
CA GLY A 55 -10.10 2.68 -1.92
C GLY A 55 -8.66 2.50 -1.45
N CYS A 56 -8.46 2.40 -0.14
CA CYS A 56 -7.15 2.22 0.46
C CYS A 56 -6.92 0.78 0.95
N ILE A 57 -5.67 0.33 1.03
CA ILE A 57 -5.35 -0.84 1.88
C ILE A 57 -5.48 -0.48 3.36
N GLY A 58 -5.75 -1.48 4.20
CA GLY A 58 -5.87 -1.31 5.65
C GLY A 58 -4.51 -1.33 6.35
N TRP A 59 -4.52 -1.05 7.66
CA TRP A 59 -3.29 -0.91 8.44
C TRP A 59 -2.40 -2.16 8.46
N GLN A 60 -3.00 -3.36 8.54
CA GLN A 60 -2.25 -4.63 8.52
C GLN A 60 -1.49 -4.83 7.20
N ASP A 61 -2.13 -4.49 6.08
CA ASP A 61 -1.52 -4.55 4.76
C ASP A 61 -0.42 -3.48 4.63
N THR A 62 -0.64 -2.26 5.17
CA THR A 62 0.39 -1.21 5.22
C THR A 62 1.64 -1.66 5.96
N GLU A 63 1.48 -2.26 7.14
CA GLU A 63 2.60 -2.76 7.92
C GLU A 63 3.40 -3.80 7.12
N THR A 64 2.68 -4.72 6.46
CA THR A 64 3.28 -5.77 5.61
C THR A 64 4.08 -5.15 4.46
N VAL A 65 3.46 -4.26 3.68
CA VAL A 65 4.09 -3.56 2.55
C VAL A 65 5.35 -2.81 2.99
N LEU A 66 5.29 -2.05 4.09
CA LEU A 66 6.44 -1.29 4.58
C LEU A 66 7.59 -2.19 5.04
N ARG A 67 7.28 -3.32 5.69
CA ARG A 67 8.29 -4.29 6.12
C ARG A 67 8.96 -4.99 4.93
N ASP A 68 8.18 -5.36 3.93
CA ASP A 68 8.68 -6.02 2.71
C ASP A 68 9.56 -5.08 1.89
N LEU A 69 9.13 -3.83 1.69
CA LEU A 69 9.95 -2.80 1.03
C LEU A 69 11.25 -2.54 1.78
N ALA A 70 11.21 -2.48 3.12
CA ALA A 70 12.40 -2.34 3.93
C ALA A 70 13.35 -3.55 3.78
N ALA A 71 12.82 -4.77 3.70
CA ALA A 71 13.59 -5.98 3.45
C ALA A 71 14.23 -5.97 2.05
N ALA A 72 13.49 -5.59 1.01
CA ALA A 72 14.00 -5.46 -0.35
C ALA A 72 15.13 -4.43 -0.46
N VAL A 73 14.98 -3.26 0.19
CA VAL A 73 16.04 -2.24 0.24
C VAL A 73 17.29 -2.76 0.96
N LYS A 74 17.14 -3.56 2.02
CA LYS A 74 18.29 -4.19 2.69
C LYS A 74 18.97 -5.21 1.78
N ALA A 75 18.20 -6.05 1.09
CA ALA A 75 18.73 -7.03 0.14
C ALA A 75 19.56 -6.36 -0.97
N ARG A 76 19.09 -5.24 -1.53
CA ARG A 76 19.81 -4.44 -2.53
C ARG A 76 21.15 -3.86 -2.04
N ARG A 77 21.27 -3.60 -0.74
CA ARG A 77 22.45 -2.96 -0.12
C ARG A 77 23.56 -3.95 0.22
N GLY A 78 23.21 -5.21 0.46
CA GLY A 78 24.18 -6.30 0.67
C GLY A 78 24.88 -6.65 -0.63
#